data_AF-U9USQ7-F1
#
_entry.id   AF-U9USQ7-F1
#
_cell.length_a   1.000
_cell.length_b   1.000
_cell.length_c   1.000
_cell.angle_alpha   90.00
_cell.angle_beta   90.00
_cell.angle_gamma   90.00
#
_symmetry.space_group_name_H-M   'P 1'
#
loop_
_entity.id
_entity.type
_entity.pdbx_description
1 polymer ?
#
loop_
_entity_poly.entity_id
_entity_poly.type
_entity_poly.pdbx_seq_one_letter_code
_entity_poly.pdbx_strand_id
1 'polypeptide(L)'
;MFDSYNIEHNDRVIDWDHLFEVLAKSSPNCLFKFKFYFNESPKLDSIKLFLDNWKGRHPILLQTTPLYCSSNYCLNNIDFMERYKAEGIVENYENVSYGQTFDDFEWIQKKVN
;
A
#
# COMPACT_ATOMS: atom_id res chain seq x y z
N MET A 1 38.19 10.97 25.41
CA MET A 1 37.83 11.33 24.03
C MET A 1 36.59 10.51 23.73
N PHE A 2 35.42 11.15 23.76
CA PHE A 2 34.14 10.47 23.56
C PHE A 2 33.94 10.35 22.05
N ASP A 3 33.95 9.12 21.54
CA ASP A 3 33.54 8.86 20.17
C ASP A 3 32.02 9.01 20.11
N SER A 4 31.57 10.20 19.72
CA SER A 4 30.18 10.52 19.48
C SER A 4 29.69 9.71 18.28
N TYR A 5 28.76 8.80 18.56
CA TYR A 5 27.66 8.38 17.69
C TYR A 5 27.56 9.13 16.35
N ASN A 6 28.02 8.50 15.28
CA ASN A 6 27.43 8.69 13.96
C ASN A 6 26.47 7.53 13.72
N ILE A 7 25.30 7.59 14.38
CA ILE A 7 24.12 6.91 13.85
C ILE A 7 23.63 7.85 12.76
N GLU A 8 24.02 7.59 11.52
CA GLU A 8 23.29 8.14 10.38
C GLU A 8 21.86 7.61 10.49
N HIS A 9 20.94 8.44 10.98
CA HIS A 9 19.52 8.18 10.82
C HIS A 9 19.22 8.18 9.33
N ASN A 10 19.11 6.98 8.77
CA ASN A 10 18.60 6.73 7.43
C ASN A 10 17.08 6.99 7.41
N ASP A 11 16.67 8.24 7.64
CA ASP A 11 15.27 8.70 7.70
C ASP A 11 14.55 8.64 6.33
N ARG A 12 15.12 7.96 5.34
CA ARG A 12 14.66 8.01 3.94
C ARG A 12 13.86 6.80 3.48
N VAL A 13 13.80 5.73 4.27
CA VAL A 13 13.10 4.50 3.88
C VAL A 13 11.97 4.23 4.84
N ILE A 14 10.74 4.20 4.32
CA ILE A 14 9.55 3.83 5.08
C ILE A 14 9.66 2.35 5.47
N ASP A 15 9.53 2.06 6.76
CA ASP A 15 9.30 0.71 7.24
C ASP A 15 7.82 0.33 7.00
N TRP A 16 7.60 -0.34 5.87
CA TRP A 16 6.27 -0.78 5.45
C TRP A 16 5.65 -1.81 6.38
N ASP A 17 6.46 -2.70 6.96
CA ASP A 17 5.94 -3.73 7.88
C ASP A 17 5.41 -3.05 9.14
N HIS A 18 6.18 -2.13 9.71
CA HIS A 18 5.76 -1.36 10.88
C HIS A 18 4.51 -0.52 10.60
N LEU A 19 4.47 0.20 9.48
CA LEU A 19 3.31 1.01 9.08
C LEU A 19 2.05 0.14 8.97
N PHE A 20 2.12 -0.99 8.28
CA PHE A 20 0.98 -1.87 8.07
C PHE A 20 0.51 -2.56 9.35
N GLU A 21 1.43 -2.94 10.24
CA GLU A 21 1.04 -3.44 11.56
C GLU A 21 0.27 -2.39 12.37
N VAL A 22 0.77 -1.15 12.40
CA VAL A 22 0.11 -0.05 13.11
C VAL A 22 -1.26 0.22 12.50
N LEU A 23 -1.37 0.28 11.17
CA LEU A 23 -2.66 0.46 10.49
C LEU A 23 -3.63 -0.66 10.83
N ALA A 24 -3.22 -1.94 10.76
CA ALA A 24 -4.10 -3.06 11.07
C ALA A 24 -4.59 -3.06 12.52
N LYS A 25 -3.70 -2.72 13.47
CA LYS A 25 -4.01 -2.73 14.91
C LYS A 25 -4.82 -1.50 15.35
N SER A 26 -4.48 -0.33 14.84
CA SER A 26 -4.97 0.95 15.36
C SER A 26 -6.10 1.58 14.54
N SER A 27 -6.31 1.15 13.30
CA SER A 27 -7.39 1.71 12.48
C SER A 27 -8.76 1.25 12.98
N PRO A 28 -9.78 2.13 12.96
CA PRO A 28 -11.14 1.74 13.27
C PRO A 28 -11.68 0.79 12.20
N ASN A 29 -12.65 -0.06 12.56
CA ASN A 29 -13.23 -1.04 11.62
C ASN A 29 -13.86 -0.36 10.39
N CYS A 30 -14.32 0.89 10.50
CA CYS A 30 -14.91 1.65 9.41
C CYS A 30 -13.88 2.28 8.44
N LEU A 31 -12.57 2.20 8.72
CA LEU A 31 -11.54 2.65 7.79
C LEU A 31 -11.16 1.51 6.85
N PHE A 32 -11.72 1.47 5.64
CA PHE A 32 -11.47 0.37 4.69
C PHE A 32 -10.89 0.85 3.34
N LYS A 33 -10.65 2.16 3.19
CA LYS A 33 -10.14 2.77 1.96
C LYS A 33 -8.71 3.22 2.17
N PHE A 34 -7.79 2.64 1.40
CA PHE A 34 -6.37 2.91 1.52
C PHE A 34 -5.75 3.27 0.17
N LYS A 35 -4.98 4.34 0.16
CA LYS A 35 -4.22 4.80 -1.00
C LYS A 35 -2.79 5.10 -0.58
N PHE A 36 -1.85 4.40 -1.18
CA PHE A 36 -0.43 4.55 -0.87
C PHE A 36 0.33 5.10 -2.07
N TYR A 37 0.93 6.27 -1.86
CA TYR A 37 1.91 6.86 -2.74
C TYR A 37 3.30 6.57 -2.20
N PHE A 38 4.23 6.15 -3.06
CA PHE A 38 5.55 5.79 -2.59
C PHE A 38 6.66 6.00 -3.60
N ASN A 39 7.84 6.30 -3.08
CA ASN A 39 9.09 6.29 -3.83
C ASN A 39 9.62 4.86 -3.94
N GLU A 40 9.72 4.18 -2.79
CA GLU A 40 10.13 2.78 -2.69
C GLU A 40 8.92 1.91 -2.35
N SER A 41 8.66 0.92 -3.21
CA SER A 41 7.49 0.05 -3.07
C SER A 41 7.53 -0.77 -1.79
N PRO A 42 6.38 -0.98 -1.12
CA PRO A 42 6.28 -2.07 -0.16
C PRO A 42 6.63 -3.39 -0.84
N LYS A 43 7.26 -4.29 -0.08
CA LYS A 43 7.45 -5.67 -0.51
C LYS A 43 6.11 -6.40 -0.51
N LEU A 44 6.00 -7.45 -1.31
CA LEU A 44 4.81 -8.31 -1.34
C LEU A 44 4.48 -8.87 0.06
N ASP A 45 5.50 -9.26 0.82
CA ASP A 45 5.32 -9.80 2.18
C ASP A 45 4.75 -8.75 3.16
N SER A 46 5.13 -7.48 3.02
CA SER A 46 4.57 -6.37 3.80
C SER A 46 3.07 -6.21 3.52
N ILE A 47 2.67 -6.28 2.25
CA ILE A 47 1.24 -6.22 1.88
C ILE A 47 0.50 -7.45 2.40
N LYS A 48 1.09 -8.66 2.34
CA LYS A 48 0.52 -9.86 2.97
C LYS A 48 0.25 -9.66 4.45
N LEU A 49 1.25 -9.17 5.17
CA LEU A 49 1.14 -8.90 6.60
C LEU A 49 -0.03 -7.96 6.89
N PHE A 50 -0.20 -6.91 6.08
CA PHE A 50 -1.33 -6.00 6.20
C PHE A 50 -2.68 -6.70 6.02
N LEU A 51 -2.85 -7.41 4.89
CA LEU A 51 -4.11 -8.05 4.52
C LEU A 51 -4.47 -9.20 5.46
N ASP A 52 -3.50 -9.99 5.90
CA ASP A 52 -3.71 -11.08 6.85
C ASP A 52 -4.17 -10.55 8.22
N ASN A 53 -3.60 -9.43 8.67
CA ASN A 53 -4.02 -8.76 9.90
C ASN A 53 -5.35 -8.01 9.75
N TRP A 54 -5.86 -7.85 8.52
CA TRP A 54 -7.15 -7.20 8.25
C TRP A 54 -8.34 -8.18 8.20
N LYS A 55 -8.09 -9.49 8.35
CA LYS A 55 -9.14 -10.52 8.32
C LYS A 55 -10.23 -10.26 9.36
N GLY A 56 -11.48 -10.48 8.96
CA GLY A 56 -12.66 -10.26 9.81
C GLY A 56 -13.11 -8.80 9.93
N ARG A 57 -12.49 -7.88 9.19
CA ARG A 57 -12.90 -6.47 9.08
C ARG A 57 -13.65 -6.21 7.78
N HIS A 58 -14.08 -4.96 7.58
CA HIS A 58 -14.62 -4.52 6.30
C HIS A 58 -13.57 -4.72 5.18
N PRO A 59 -13.97 -5.29 4.03
CA PRO A 59 -13.07 -5.52 2.91
C PRO A 59 -12.36 -4.25 2.46
N ILE A 60 -11.07 -4.36 2.14
CA ILE A 60 -10.23 -3.22 1.76
C ILE A 60 -10.47 -2.82 0.30
N LEU A 61 -10.57 -1.51 0.06
CA LEU A 61 -10.32 -0.88 -1.23
C LEU A 61 -8.89 -0.34 -1.23
N LEU A 62 -7.99 -0.98 -1.97
CA LEU A 62 -6.56 -0.66 -1.98
C LEU A 62 -6.14 -0.05 -3.31
N GLN A 63 -5.47 1.10 -3.27
CA GLN A 63 -4.80 1.69 -4.41
C GLN A 63 -3.33 1.93 -4.10
N THR A 64 -2.46 1.56 -5.05
CA THR A 64 -1.01 1.77 -4.95
C THR A 64 -0.53 2.58 -6.14
N THR A 65 0.29 3.60 -5.88
CA THR A 65 0.73 4.54 -6.93
C THR A 65 2.20 4.92 -6.76
N PRO A 66 3.05 4.59 -7.74
CA PRO A 66 4.34 5.23 -7.97
C PRO A 66 4.37 6.75 -7.82
N LEU A 67 5.32 7.25 -7.03
CA LEU A 67 5.74 8.67 -7.14
C LEU A 67 6.74 8.89 -8.26
N TYR A 68 7.44 7.85 -8.73
CA TYR A 68 8.35 7.92 -9.88
C TYR A 68 8.24 6.66 -10.73
N CYS A 69 8.44 6.79 -12.04
CA CYS A 69 8.51 5.67 -12.97
C CYS A 69 9.83 4.90 -12.77
N SER A 70 9.87 3.95 -11.84
CA SER A 70 10.97 3.00 -11.71
C SER A 70 10.62 1.72 -12.48
N SER A 71 11.58 1.13 -13.19
CA SER A 71 11.37 -0.12 -13.94
C SER A 71 11.14 -1.35 -13.05
N ASN A 72 11.16 -1.20 -11.72
CA ASN A 72 11.14 -2.27 -10.74
C ASN A 72 9.78 -2.38 -10.01
N TYR A 73 8.68 -1.94 -10.65
CA TYR A 73 7.33 -2.10 -10.12
C TYR A 73 6.95 -3.59 -9.98
N CYS A 74 7.17 -4.13 -8.79
CA CYS A 74 6.96 -5.53 -8.43
C CYS A 74 5.64 -5.78 -7.69
N LEU A 75 4.55 -5.09 -8.06
CA LEU A 75 3.19 -5.43 -7.62
C LEU A 75 2.33 -5.98 -8.76
N ASN A 76 2.95 -6.58 -9.78
CA ASN A 76 2.28 -7.30 -10.86
C ASN A 76 1.83 -8.72 -10.47
N ASN A 77 1.71 -9.02 -9.18
CA ASN A 77 1.18 -10.31 -8.72
C ASN A 77 -0.35 -10.26 -8.68
N ILE A 78 -0.97 -10.18 -9.86
CA ILE A 78 -2.43 -10.19 -10.04
C ILE A 78 -3.02 -11.41 -9.30
N ASP A 79 -2.44 -12.59 -9.48
CA ASP A 79 -2.89 -13.84 -8.86
C ASP A 79 -2.94 -13.77 -7.33
N PHE A 80 -1.99 -13.05 -6.72
CA PHE A 80 -1.97 -12.86 -5.27
C PHE A 80 -3.18 -12.03 -4.81
N MET A 81 -3.49 -10.93 -5.48
CA MET A 81 -4.62 -10.08 -5.10
C MET A 81 -5.96 -10.73 -5.36
N GLU A 82 -6.08 -11.54 -6.42
CA GLU A 82 -7.30 -12.30 -6.70
C GLU A 82 -7.63 -13.30 -5.58
N ARG A 83 -6.61 -13.90 -4.93
CA ARG A 83 -6.84 -14.73 -3.74
C ARG A 83 -7.48 -13.94 -2.59
N TYR A 84 -6.96 -12.76 -2.26
CA TYR A 84 -7.49 -11.95 -1.16
C TYR A 84 -8.87 -11.37 -1.49
N LYS A 85 -9.18 -11.17 -2.78
CA LYS A 85 -10.54 -10.87 -3.24
C LYS A 85 -11.49 -12.04 -3.02
N ALA A 86 -11.08 -13.25 -3.38
CA ALA A 86 -11.88 -14.46 -3.15
C ALA A 86 -12.12 -14.75 -1.66
N GLU A 87 -11.14 -14.43 -0.80
CA GLU A 87 -11.27 -14.51 0.67
C GLU A 87 -12.13 -13.37 1.26
N GLY A 88 -12.55 -12.39 0.47
CA GLY A 88 -13.36 -11.25 0.93
C GLY A 88 -12.59 -10.23 1.76
N ILE A 89 -11.25 -10.27 1.74
CA ILE A 89 -10.39 -9.35 2.50
C ILE A 89 -10.15 -8.06 1.70
N VAL A 90 -10.07 -8.18 0.38
CA VAL A 90 -9.93 -7.07 -0.55
C VAL A 90 -11.19 -7.02 -1.40
N GLU A 91 -11.88 -5.89 -1.42
CA GLU A 91 -12.99 -5.68 -2.35
C GLU A 91 -12.46 -5.32 -3.73
N ASN A 92 -11.48 -4.41 -3.77
CA ASN A 92 -10.88 -3.99 -5.03
C ASN A 92 -9.42 -3.56 -4.85
N TYR A 93 -8.64 -3.76 -5.91
CA TYR A 93 -7.23 -3.38 -5.96
C TYR A 93 -6.87 -2.75 -7.29
N GLU A 94 -6.26 -1.58 -7.20
CA GLU A 94 -5.69 -0.84 -8.33
C GLU A 94 -4.19 -0.63 -8.13
N ASN A 95 -3.41 -1.07 -9.11
CA ASN A 95 -2.02 -0.70 -9.27
C ASN A 95 -1.93 0.31 -10.40
N VAL A 96 -1.69 1.56 -10.04
CA VAL A 96 -1.77 2.72 -10.93
C VAL A 96 -0.38 3.03 -11.47
N SER A 97 -0.26 3.36 -12.76
CA SER A 97 1.02 3.80 -13.32
C SER A 97 1.42 5.21 -12.88
N TYR A 98 2.71 5.52 -12.95
CA TYR A 98 3.24 6.84 -12.62
C TYR A 98 2.53 7.95 -13.42
N GLY A 99 2.18 9.05 -12.73
CA GLY A 99 1.60 10.25 -13.35
C GLY A 99 0.08 10.21 -13.53
N GLN A 100 -0.61 9.13 -13.13
CA GLN A 100 -2.06 9.15 -13.05
C GLN A 100 -2.51 9.72 -11.69
N THR A 101 -3.05 10.93 -11.72
CA THR A 101 -3.70 11.56 -10.57
C THR A 101 -5.21 11.27 -10.61
N PHE A 102 -5.72 10.66 -9.56
CA PHE A 102 -7.17 10.51 -9.33
C PHE A 102 -7.62 11.56 -8.32
N ASP A 103 -8.75 12.21 -8.59
CA ASP A 103 -9.25 13.34 -7.80
C ASP A 103 -9.62 12.95 -6.35
N ASP A 104 -10.17 11.75 -6.11
CA ASP A 104 -10.33 11.10 -4.79
C ASP A 104 -11.25 9.88 -4.96
N PHE A 105 -10.86 8.67 -4.52
CA PHE A 105 -11.62 7.39 -4.43
C PHE A 105 -12.85 7.13 -5.35
N GLU A 106 -12.95 7.82 -6.47
CA GLU A 106 -13.93 7.63 -7.52
C GLU A 106 -13.20 6.77 -8.54
N TRP A 107 -13.51 5.47 -8.52
CA TRP A 107 -13.08 4.47 -9.51
C TRP A 107 -13.80 4.73 -10.86
N ILE A 108 -14.04 5.99 -11.18
CA ILE A 108 -14.70 6.49 -12.36
C ILE A 108 -13.62 7.18 -13.19
N GLN A 109 -13.13 6.48 -14.23
CA GLN A 109 -12.34 7.14 -15.26
C GLN A 109 -13.15 8.30 -15.85
N LYS A 110 -12.68 9.54 -15.67
CA LYS A 110 -13.19 10.66 -16.47
C LYS A 110 -12.91 10.34 -17.93
N LYS A 111 -13.97 10.06 -18.70
CA LYS A 111 -13.88 10.00 -20.17
C LYS A 111 -13.45 11.39 -20.64
N VAL A 112 -12.26 11.46 -21.23
CA VAL A 112 -11.84 12.64 -21.98
C VAL A 112 -12.69 12.66 -23.25
N ASN A 113 -13.54 13.69 -23.38
CA ASN A 113 -14.24 14.01 -24.62
C ASN A 113 -13.30 14.75 -25.58
#